data_AF-A0A4Z1KUK0-F1
#
_entry.id   AF-A0A4Z1KUK0-F1
#
_cell.length_a   1.000
_cell.length_b   1.000
_cell.length_c   1.000
_cell.angle_alpha   90.00
_cell.angle_beta   90.00
_cell.angle_gamma   90.00
#
_symmetry.space_group_name_H-M   'P 1'
#
loop_
_entity.id
_entity.type
_entity.pdbx_description
1 polymer ?
#
loop_
_entity_poly.entity_id
_entity_poly.type
_entity_poly.pdbx_seq_one_letter_code
_entity_poly.pdbx_strand_id
1 'polypeptide(L)'
;MGHFPLISKVGDRMTALVLYGDPRHIPNESFDVRDNNVTGKYLRITSQISVIENQYASKIANCCNVEDPVCASGTNLAAHLVYPQNWDTTAAAAAWVQTMLEG
;
A
#
# COMPACT_ATOMS: atom_id res chain seq x y z
N MET A 1 8.44 11.71 -19.32
CA MET A 1 7.20 11.77 -18.52
C MET A 1 6.54 10.41 -18.61
N GLY A 2 6.66 9.59 -17.56
CA GLY A 2 6.11 8.23 -17.57
C GLY A 2 4.61 8.29 -17.27
N HIS A 3 3.79 7.96 -18.27
CA HIS A 3 2.36 7.77 -18.09
C HIS A 3 2.14 6.59 -17.15
N PHE A 4 1.58 6.84 -15.96
CA PHE A 4 1.10 5.79 -15.07
C PHE A 4 -0.07 5.11 -15.81
N PRO A 5 0.00 3.81 -16.15
CA PRO A 5 -0.99 3.17 -17.03
C PRO A 5 -2.23 2.74 -16.23
N LEU A 6 -2.71 3.60 -15.34
CA LEU A 6 -4.10 3.59 -14.95
C LEU A 6 -4.76 4.60 -15.87
N ILE A 7 -5.40 4.10 -16.94
CA ILE A 7 -6.35 4.90 -17.72
C ILE A 7 -7.23 5.61 -16.69
N SER A 8 -7.26 6.95 -16.69
CA SER A 8 -7.92 7.75 -15.66
C SER A 8 -9.31 7.22 -15.28
N LYS A 9 -10.07 6.74 -16.27
CA LYS A 9 -11.40 6.13 -16.08
C LYS A 9 -11.44 4.92 -15.15
N VAL A 10 -10.38 4.13 -15.04
CA VAL A 10 -10.31 2.95 -14.16
C VAL A 10 -9.95 3.38 -12.74
N GLY A 11 -8.95 4.26 -12.58
CA GLY A 11 -8.58 4.81 -11.27
C GLY A 11 -9.72 5.61 -10.63
N ASP A 12 -10.50 6.33 -11.43
CA ASP A 12 -11.68 7.07 -10.96
C ASP A 12 -12.75 6.14 -10.37
N ARG A 13 -12.91 4.96 -10.97
CA ARG A 13 -13.89 3.92 -10.55
C ARG A 13 -13.37 3.01 -9.44
N MET A 14 -12.10 3.10 -9.10
CA MET A 14 -11.54 2.37 -7.97
C MET A 14 -12.13 2.95 -6.67
N THR A 15 -12.73 2.09 -5.84
CA THR A 15 -13.21 2.49 -4.51
C THR A 15 -12.11 2.33 -3.46
N ALA A 16 -11.38 1.21 -3.52
CA ALA A 16 -10.30 0.91 -2.59
C ALA A 16 -9.23 0.03 -3.28
N LEU A 17 -7.98 0.18 -2.85
CA LEU A 17 -6.83 -0.64 -3.21
C LEU A 17 -6.06 -1.00 -1.93
N VAL A 18 -5.94 -2.30 -1.67
CA VAL A 18 -5.08 -2.80 -0.59
C VAL A 18 -3.80 -3.35 -1.20
N LEU A 19 -2.66 -2.92 -0.67
CA LEU A 19 -1.35 -3.42 -1.04
C LEU A 19 -0.75 -4.17 0.14
N TYR A 20 -0.31 -5.40 -0.11
CA TYR A 20 0.35 -6.26 0.88
C TYR A 20 1.80 -6.47 0.47
N GLY A 21 2.72 -6.12 1.36
CA GLY A 21 4.15 -6.35 1.13
C GLY A 21 4.66 -5.63 -0.12
N ASP A 22 4.16 -4.42 -0.40
CA ASP A 22 4.58 -3.63 -1.56
C ASP A 22 6.10 -3.43 -1.55
N PRO A 23 6.86 -4.03 -2.50
CA PRO A 23 8.30 -3.83 -2.59
C PRO A 23 8.67 -2.36 -2.82
N ARG A 24 7.70 -1.53 -3.21
CA ARG A 24 7.88 -0.13 -3.55
C ARG A 24 7.55 0.85 -2.44
N HIS A 25 7.19 0.35 -1.25
CA HIS A 25 6.90 1.17 -0.07
C HIS A 25 8.02 2.19 0.22
N ILE A 26 7.60 3.41 0.52
CA ILE A 26 8.44 4.49 1.03
C ILE A 26 7.80 4.98 2.32
N PRO A 27 8.58 5.28 3.37
CA PRO A 27 8.07 5.83 4.61
C PRO A 27 7.29 7.14 4.43
N ASN A 28 6.35 7.39 5.33
CA ASN A 28 5.56 8.62 5.44
C ASN A 28 4.64 8.91 4.24
N GLU A 29 4.28 7.90 3.45
CA GLU A 29 3.24 8.07 2.44
C GLU A 29 1.87 8.07 3.11
N SER A 30 0.95 8.93 2.65
CA SER A 30 -0.29 9.21 3.42
C SER A 30 -1.27 8.03 3.49
N PHE A 31 -0.98 6.97 2.72
CA PHE A 31 -1.77 5.76 2.58
C PHE A 31 -1.10 4.52 3.20
N ASP A 32 0.04 4.69 3.88
CA ASP A 32 0.60 3.63 4.72
C ASP A 32 -0.28 3.41 5.95
N VAL A 33 -0.73 2.17 6.16
CA VAL A 33 -1.59 1.84 7.32
C VAL A 33 -0.80 1.92 8.63
N ARG A 34 0.49 1.61 8.57
CA ARG A 34 1.46 1.84 9.64
C ARG A 34 2.80 2.19 8.99
N ASP A 35 3.45 3.20 9.55
CA ASP A 35 4.80 3.57 9.14
C ASP A 35 5.85 2.88 10.03
N ASN A 36 6.87 2.31 9.40
CA ASN A 36 7.99 1.64 10.04
C ASN A 36 9.33 2.35 9.77
N ASN A 37 9.31 3.53 9.13
CA ASN A 37 10.47 4.34 8.75
C ASN A 37 11.53 3.59 7.91
N VAL A 38 11.15 2.51 7.22
CA VAL A 38 12.04 1.75 6.33
C VAL A 38 11.51 1.65 4.91
N THR A 39 12.42 1.45 3.98
CA THR A 39 12.13 1.44 2.55
C THR A 39 12.04 0.02 2.02
N GLY A 40 11.17 -0.19 1.02
CA GLY A 40 11.10 -1.44 0.29
C GLY A 40 12.25 -1.63 -0.71
N LYS A 41 12.34 -2.83 -1.28
CA LYS A 41 13.40 -3.24 -2.21
C LYS A 41 13.44 -2.44 -3.53
N TYR A 42 12.28 -1.97 -4.03
CA TYR A 42 12.12 -1.35 -5.35
C TYR A 42 11.33 -0.04 -5.28
N LEU A 43 11.95 0.94 -4.63
CA LEU A 43 11.36 2.23 -4.28
C LEU A 43 10.55 2.89 -5.39
N ARG A 44 9.40 3.46 -5.01
CA ARG A 44 8.66 4.40 -5.86
C ARG A 44 9.52 5.65 -6.11
N ILE A 45 9.51 6.18 -7.34
CA ILE A 45 10.20 7.44 -7.64
C ILE A 45 9.28 8.62 -7.32
N THR A 46 9.84 9.79 -7.02
CA THR A 46 9.09 10.99 -6.61
C THR A 46 7.92 11.33 -7.54
N SER A 47 8.07 11.18 -8.86
CA SER A 47 7.00 11.44 -9.82
C SER A 47 5.80 10.49 -9.68
N GLN A 48 6.03 9.24 -9.25
CA GLN A 48 4.96 8.27 -9.00
C GLN A 48 4.27 8.55 -7.67
N ILE A 49 5.03 8.86 -6.62
CA ILE A 49 4.50 9.26 -5.32
C ILE A 49 3.57 10.45 -5.51
N SER A 50 4.03 11.49 -6.22
CA SER A 50 3.22 12.68 -6.48
C SER A 50 1.90 12.39 -7.21
N VAL A 51 1.87 11.45 -8.15
CA VAL A 51 0.62 11.05 -8.81
C VAL A 51 -0.31 10.31 -7.84
N ILE A 52 0.22 9.38 -7.05
CA ILE A 52 -0.57 8.58 -6.11
C ILE A 52 -1.13 9.46 -5.00
N GLU A 53 -0.29 10.26 -4.36
CA GLU A 53 -0.67 11.21 -3.30
C GLU A 53 -1.80 12.14 -3.76
N ASN A 54 -1.67 12.71 -4.97
CA ASN A 54 -2.65 13.69 -5.45
C ASN A 54 -3.96 13.07 -5.97
N GLN A 55 -3.99 11.80 -6.37
CA GLN A 55 -5.14 11.22 -7.08
C GLN A 55 -5.78 10.03 -6.38
N TYR A 56 -5.00 9.23 -5.66
CA TYR A 56 -5.40 7.89 -5.25
C TYR A 56 -5.12 7.58 -3.77
N ALA A 57 -4.33 8.38 -3.06
CA ALA A 57 -3.92 8.07 -1.69
C ALA A 57 -5.10 7.81 -0.74
N SER A 58 -6.18 8.58 -0.84
CA SER A 58 -7.39 8.36 -0.02
C SER A 58 -8.11 7.04 -0.30
N LYS A 59 -7.74 6.34 -1.37
CA LYS A 59 -8.30 5.05 -1.80
C LYS A 59 -7.30 3.90 -1.63
N ILE A 60 -6.17 4.12 -0.98
CA ILE A 60 -5.12 3.12 -0.83
C ILE A 60 -4.88 2.82 0.65
N ALA A 61 -4.72 1.55 0.96
CA ALA A 61 -4.16 1.07 2.21
C ALA A 61 -2.92 0.22 1.88
N ASN A 62 -1.74 0.74 2.19
CA ASN A 62 -0.48 0.03 2.02
C ASN A 62 -0.04 -0.59 3.35
N CYS A 63 -0.06 -1.92 3.43
CA CYS A 63 0.29 -2.67 4.63
C CYS A 63 1.68 -3.29 4.47
N CYS A 64 2.59 -2.91 5.37
CA CYS A 64 3.92 -3.46 5.45
C CYS A 64 4.22 -3.96 6.86
N ASN A 65 4.59 -5.24 7.00
CA ASN A 65 5.03 -5.81 8.26
C ASN A 65 6.50 -5.41 8.49
N VAL A 66 6.85 -4.97 9.70
CA VAL A 66 8.20 -4.46 10.04
C VAL A 66 9.33 -5.46 9.70
N GLU A 67 9.07 -6.76 9.86
CA GLU A 67 10.06 -7.83 9.63
C GLU A 67 10.06 -8.38 8.20
N ASP A 68 9.18 -7.88 7.32
CA ASP A 68 9.12 -8.28 5.92
C ASP A 68 10.38 -7.83 5.17
N PRO A 69 11.14 -8.72 4.53
CA PRO A 69 12.36 -8.38 3.79
C PRO A 69 12.12 -7.73 2.41
N VAL A 70 10.87 -7.56 1.98
CA VAL A 70 10.49 -7.08 0.64
C VAL A 70 9.99 -5.64 0.69
N CYS A 71 8.96 -5.35 1.48
CA CYS A 71 8.43 -3.99 1.66
C CYS A 71 9.16 -3.24 2.77
N ALA A 72 9.80 -3.98 3.67
CA ALA A 72 10.64 -3.47 4.73
C ALA A 72 12.06 -4.00 4.52
N SER A 73 13.01 -3.44 5.27
CA SER A 73 14.40 -3.94 5.31
C SER A 73 14.57 -5.07 6.34
N GLY A 74 13.51 -5.86 6.58
CA GLY A 74 13.51 -6.96 7.54
C GLY A 74 14.26 -8.19 7.04
N THR A 75 14.19 -9.28 7.79
CA THR A 75 14.87 -10.55 7.45
C THR A 75 13.95 -11.78 7.52
N ASN A 76 12.69 -11.60 7.91
CA ASN A 76 11.76 -12.70 8.13
C ASN A 76 10.80 -12.88 6.96
N LEU A 77 11.11 -13.83 6.08
CA LEU A 77 10.23 -14.13 4.95
C LEU A 77 8.81 -14.55 5.40
N ALA A 78 8.64 -15.14 6.58
CA ALA A 78 7.31 -15.46 7.08
C ALA A 78 6.46 -14.20 7.26
N ALA A 79 7.05 -13.07 7.66
CA ALA A 79 6.33 -11.80 7.77
C ALA A 79 5.81 -11.29 6.42
N HIS A 80 6.45 -11.65 5.30
CA HIS A 80 5.97 -11.35 3.95
C HIS A 80 4.78 -12.22 3.52
N LEU A 81 4.73 -13.47 3.98
CA LEU A 81 3.78 -14.47 3.48
C LEU A 81 2.42 -14.46 4.21
N VAL A 82 2.32 -13.75 5.33
CA VAL A 82 1.16 -13.84 6.25
C VAL A 82 0.28 -12.59 6.30
N TYR A 83 0.32 -11.72 5.28
CA TYR A 83 -0.50 -10.51 5.27
C TYR A 83 -2.01 -10.77 5.42
N PRO A 84 -2.64 -11.70 4.69
CA PRO A 84 -4.06 -11.96 4.87
C PRO A 84 -4.41 -12.35 6.32
N GLN A 85 -3.58 -13.21 6.94
CA GLN A 85 -3.76 -13.57 8.35
C GLN A 85 -3.61 -12.34 9.25
N ASN A 86 -2.57 -11.53 9.06
CA ASN A 86 -2.30 -10.40 9.94
C ASN A 86 -3.24 -9.21 9.74
N TRP A 87 -3.81 -9.01 8.55
CA TRP A 87 -4.51 -7.77 8.17
C TRP A 87 -5.97 -7.99 7.75
N ASP A 88 -6.34 -9.16 7.22
CA ASP A 88 -7.75 -9.49 6.97
C ASP A 88 -8.41 -10.01 8.24
N THR A 89 -7.74 -10.89 9.00
CA THR A 89 -8.34 -11.45 10.23
C THR A 89 -8.36 -10.47 11.40
N THR A 90 -7.46 -9.49 11.39
CA THR A 90 -7.50 -8.35 12.34
C THR A 90 -8.48 -7.26 11.89
N ALA A 91 -9.20 -7.49 10.79
CA ALA A 91 -10.16 -6.57 10.17
C ALA A 91 -9.56 -5.24 9.68
N ALA A 92 -8.27 -4.98 9.85
CA ALA A 92 -7.69 -3.68 9.50
C ALA A 92 -7.81 -3.34 8.01
N ALA A 93 -7.50 -4.30 7.12
CA ALA A 93 -7.63 -4.08 5.68
C ALA A 93 -9.06 -4.39 5.20
N ALA A 94 -9.61 -5.53 5.59
CA ALA A 94 -10.95 -5.96 5.16
C ALA A 94 -12.06 -5.02 5.65
N ALA A 95 -12.05 -4.57 6.91
CA ALA A 95 -13.05 -3.62 7.40
C ALA A 95 -12.81 -2.21 6.84
N TRP A 96 -11.57 -1.79 6.61
CA TRP A 96 -11.32 -0.53 5.91
C TRP A 96 -11.93 -0.54 4.51
N VAL A 97 -11.76 -1.62 3.73
CA VAL A 97 -12.43 -1.75 2.41
C VAL A 97 -13.95 -1.68 2.56
N GLN A 98 -14.55 -2.30 3.59
CA GLN A 98 -15.99 -2.18 3.84
C GLN A 98 -16.40 -0.74 4.09
N THR A 99 -15.67 0.02 4.91
CA THR A 99 -15.99 1.44 5.15
C THR A 99 -15.92 2.26 3.87
N MET A 100 -14.98 1.97 2.97
CA MET A 100 -14.87 2.63 1.68
C MET A 100 -16.04 2.31 0.74
N LEU A 101 -16.68 1.14 0.89
CA LEU A 101 -17.83 0.72 0.07
C LEU A 101 -19.16 1.31 0.57
N GLU A 102 -19.26 1.64 1.86
CA GLU A 102 -20.48 2.14 2.48
C GLU A 102 -20.73 3.64 2.22
N GLY A 103 -19.68 4.39 1.87
CA GLY A 103 -19.74 5.81 1.49
C GLY A 103 -19.43 6.74 2.65
#